data_AF-S6GUL7-F1
#
_entry.id   AF-S6GUL7-F1
#
_cell.length_a   1.000
_cell.length_b   1.000
_cell.length_c   1.000
_cell.angle_alpha   90.00
_cell.angle_beta   90.00
_cell.angle_gamma   90.00
#
_symmetry.space_group_name_H-M   'P 1'
#
loop_
_entity.id
_entity.type
_entity.pdbx_description
1 polymer ?
#
loop_
_entity_poly.entity_id
_entity_poly.type
_entity_poly.pdbx_seq_one_letter_code
_entity_poly.pdbx_strand_id
1 'polypeptide(L)'
;MVVHVAAHLKTPTGPGISQLEQLWLTNVDGTLALARQALAAGVKRFIFISSVGVNGSHTTHDPFNEESVPAPEDDYARSKLEAERGLMVLLADTAMAFVIIRPPLVYAAHAPRNFPRLLRWVASGVPMPFGLIDNKRSMIALENLVDFIALCIAHPAAANELFLVSDGVDMSTSQIVSELATSMGGRARLLPVPDWLMRWGARMVGKQSMYSTLCASLVVDSSKAQTLLNWTPPLTAREALLKSGQAFRPRDWPTPLPQ
;
A
#
# COMPACT_ATOMS: atom_id res chain seq x y z
N MET A 1 -14.80 1.45 19.35
CA MET A 1 -14.31 1.75 17.98
C MET A 1 -13.70 0.49 17.41
N VAL A 2 -13.75 0.30 16.10
CA VAL A 2 -13.08 -0.79 15.40
C VAL A 2 -12.16 -0.22 14.31
N VAL A 3 -10.91 -0.69 14.26
CA VAL A 3 -9.99 -0.47 13.13
C VAL A 3 -9.76 -1.82 12.45
N HIS A 4 -10.33 -1.98 11.26
CA HIS A 4 -10.28 -3.23 10.51
C HIS A 4 -9.11 -3.23 9.53
N VAL A 5 -8.01 -3.88 9.96
CA VAL A 5 -6.79 -4.08 9.17
C VAL A 5 -6.69 -5.48 8.55
N ALA A 6 -7.58 -6.41 8.96
CA ALA A 6 -7.51 -7.79 8.53
C ALA A 6 -7.87 -7.93 7.05
N ALA A 7 -7.04 -8.65 6.31
CA ALA A 7 -7.30 -8.99 4.92
C ALA A 7 -6.56 -10.28 4.54
N HIS A 8 -7.21 -11.09 3.73
CA HIS A 8 -6.57 -12.18 3.02
C HIS A 8 -5.91 -11.62 1.74
N LEU A 9 -4.66 -12.02 1.52
CA LEU A 9 -3.93 -11.79 0.27
C LEU A 9 -3.77 -13.15 -0.41
N LYS A 10 -3.70 -13.18 -1.75
CA LYS A 10 -3.40 -14.43 -2.50
C LYS A 10 -2.22 -15.18 -1.84
N THR A 11 -2.52 -16.35 -1.30
CA THR A 11 -1.57 -17.34 -0.76
C THR A 11 -1.87 -18.70 -1.39
N PRO A 12 -0.87 -19.58 -1.58
CA PRO A 12 -1.11 -20.95 -2.04
C PRO A 12 -1.97 -21.68 -1.00
N THR A 13 -3.11 -22.21 -1.39
CA THR A 13 -4.04 -22.94 -0.51
C THR A 13 -3.97 -24.45 -0.78
N GLY A 14 -4.13 -25.25 0.28
CA GLY A 14 -4.36 -26.70 0.16
C GLY A 14 -5.74 -27.05 -0.41
N PRO A 15 -6.06 -28.34 -0.57
CA PRO A 15 -7.32 -28.79 -1.21
C PRO A 15 -8.55 -28.38 -0.38
N GLY A 16 -9.57 -27.81 -1.04
CA GLY A 16 -10.82 -27.37 -0.40
C GLY A 16 -11.51 -26.24 -1.17
N ILE A 17 -11.61 -25.05 -0.55
CA ILE A 17 -12.25 -23.84 -1.10
C ILE A 17 -11.31 -23.17 -2.12
N SER A 18 -11.85 -22.67 -3.25
CA SER A 18 -11.03 -21.96 -4.22
C SER A 18 -10.40 -20.71 -3.60
N GLN A 19 -9.19 -20.35 -4.04
CA GLN A 19 -8.48 -19.17 -3.55
C GLN A 19 -9.31 -17.88 -3.69
N LEU A 20 -10.13 -17.80 -4.74
CA LEU A 20 -11.02 -16.69 -5.01
C LEU A 20 -12.14 -16.60 -3.97
N GLU A 21 -12.81 -17.72 -3.68
CA GLU A 21 -13.88 -17.75 -2.67
C GLU A 21 -13.36 -17.40 -1.28
N GLN A 22 -12.19 -17.89 -0.88
CA GLN A 22 -11.58 -17.53 0.42
C GLN A 22 -11.29 -16.03 0.53
N LEU A 23 -10.87 -15.42 -0.59
CA LEU A 23 -10.59 -13.99 -0.66
C LEU A 23 -11.86 -13.17 -0.43
N TRP A 24 -12.97 -13.51 -1.10
CA TRP A 24 -14.26 -12.83 -0.92
C TRP A 24 -14.84 -13.05 0.47
N LEU A 25 -14.84 -14.31 0.94
CA LEU A 25 -15.34 -14.66 2.27
C LEU A 25 -14.62 -13.86 3.37
N THR A 26 -13.31 -13.69 3.25
CA THR A 26 -12.53 -12.95 4.25
C THR A 26 -12.68 -11.44 4.09
N ASN A 27 -12.44 -10.92 2.87
CA ASN A 27 -12.29 -9.49 2.65
C ASN A 27 -13.61 -8.76 2.52
N VAL A 28 -14.65 -9.41 2.00
CA VAL A 28 -15.99 -8.83 1.81
C VAL A 28 -16.89 -9.28 2.96
N ASP A 29 -17.23 -10.56 3.03
CA ASP A 29 -18.23 -11.05 3.99
C ASP A 29 -17.78 -10.87 5.43
N GLY A 30 -16.52 -11.19 5.72
CA GLY A 30 -15.91 -10.99 7.04
C GLY A 30 -15.90 -9.52 7.47
N THR A 31 -15.59 -8.61 6.55
CA THR A 31 -15.63 -7.16 6.81
C THR A 31 -17.05 -6.69 7.15
N LEU A 32 -18.04 -7.09 6.36
CA LEU A 32 -19.44 -6.70 6.58
C LEU A 32 -20.01 -7.34 7.85
N ALA A 33 -19.66 -8.60 8.13
CA ALA A 33 -20.04 -9.28 9.37
C ALA A 33 -19.47 -8.58 10.61
N LEU A 34 -18.21 -8.15 10.57
CA LEU A 34 -17.59 -7.39 11.66
C LEU A 34 -18.28 -6.03 11.84
N ALA A 35 -18.59 -5.32 10.75
CA ALA A 35 -19.29 -4.04 10.82
C ALA A 35 -20.70 -4.18 11.42
N ARG A 36 -21.46 -5.21 11.06
CA ARG A 36 -22.77 -5.51 11.68
C ARG A 36 -22.66 -5.76 13.18
N GLN A 37 -21.67 -6.55 13.60
CA GLN A 37 -21.43 -6.82 15.02
C GLN A 37 -21.00 -5.57 15.78
N ALA A 38 -20.12 -4.76 15.19
CA ALA A 38 -19.70 -3.49 15.75
C ALA A 38 -20.88 -2.54 15.96
N LEU A 39 -21.76 -2.43 14.95
CA LEU A 39 -22.98 -1.64 15.02
C LEU A 39 -23.89 -2.14 16.16
N ALA A 40 -24.14 -3.45 16.24
CA ALA A 40 -24.97 -4.06 17.29
C ALA A 40 -24.39 -3.85 18.71
N ALA A 41 -23.07 -3.82 18.84
CA ALA A 41 -22.37 -3.51 20.09
C ALA A 41 -22.31 -2.01 20.43
N GLY A 42 -22.94 -1.14 19.63
CA GLY A 42 -22.97 0.30 19.86
C GLY A 42 -21.65 1.02 19.58
N VAL A 43 -20.77 0.42 18.77
CA VAL A 43 -19.52 1.06 18.32
C VAL A 43 -19.85 2.35 17.56
N LYS A 44 -19.12 3.43 17.89
CA LYS A 44 -19.36 4.76 17.31
C LYS A 44 -18.62 5.03 16.00
N ARG A 45 -17.54 4.29 15.74
CA ARG A 45 -16.67 4.49 14.57
C ARG A 45 -16.04 3.19 14.08
N PHE A 46 -16.10 2.98 12.77
CA PHE A 46 -15.51 1.85 12.05
C PHE A 46 -14.52 2.36 11.00
N ILE A 47 -13.23 2.10 11.19
CA ILE A 47 -12.17 2.50 10.25
C ILE A 47 -11.78 1.28 9.43
N PHE A 48 -11.89 1.36 8.11
CA PHE A 48 -11.53 0.30 7.18
C PHE A 48 -10.25 0.65 6.41
N ILE A 49 -9.23 -0.21 6.51
CA ILE A 49 -8.02 -0.08 5.71
C ILE A 49 -8.23 -0.80 4.39
N SER A 50 -8.42 -0.02 3.33
CA SER A 50 -8.53 -0.47 1.95
C SER A 50 -7.16 -0.43 1.26
N SER A 51 -7.09 -0.06 -0.02
CA SER A 51 -5.87 -0.04 -0.84
C SER A 51 -6.02 0.94 -1.99
N VAL A 52 -4.93 1.65 -2.34
CA VAL A 52 -4.87 2.44 -3.59
C VAL A 52 -5.13 1.58 -4.85
N GLY A 53 -4.88 0.26 -4.77
CA GLY A 53 -5.16 -0.66 -5.88
C GLY A 53 -6.62 -0.67 -6.32
N VAL A 54 -7.54 -0.20 -5.47
CA VAL A 54 -8.94 0.05 -5.82
C VAL A 54 -9.08 1.10 -6.92
N ASN A 55 -8.23 2.13 -6.92
CA ASN A 55 -8.21 3.17 -7.95
C ASN A 55 -7.60 2.64 -9.25
N GLY A 56 -6.56 1.82 -9.18
CA GLY A 56 -5.89 1.21 -10.32
C GLY A 56 -4.46 0.79 -9.99
N SER A 57 -3.75 0.17 -10.94
CA SER A 57 -2.37 -0.28 -10.73
C SER A 57 -1.31 0.76 -11.09
N HIS A 58 -1.69 1.81 -11.83
CA HIS A 58 -0.80 2.87 -12.30
C HIS A 58 -1.56 4.16 -12.60
N THR A 59 -0.84 5.28 -12.61
CA THR A 59 -1.32 6.58 -13.09
C THR A 59 -0.62 6.95 -14.41
N THR A 60 -1.36 7.60 -15.31
CA THR A 60 -0.84 8.03 -16.64
C THR A 60 -0.70 9.54 -16.76
N HIS A 61 -1.71 10.29 -16.30
CA HIS A 61 -1.74 11.75 -16.40
C HIS A 61 -1.87 12.37 -15.01
N ASP A 62 -3.00 12.11 -14.35
CA ASP A 62 -3.33 12.72 -13.07
C ASP A 62 -3.10 11.74 -11.90
N PRO A 63 -2.71 12.25 -10.71
CA PRO A 63 -2.77 11.50 -9.47
C PRO A 63 -4.17 10.95 -9.19
N PHE A 64 -4.26 9.80 -8.54
CA PHE A 64 -5.53 9.36 -7.97
C PHE A 64 -5.88 10.21 -6.75
N ASN A 65 -7.14 10.62 -6.65
CA ASN A 65 -7.73 11.28 -5.51
C ASN A 65 -9.00 10.51 -5.05
N GLU A 66 -9.70 11.04 -4.05
CA GLU A 66 -10.90 10.42 -3.49
C GLU A 66 -12.08 10.35 -4.47
N GLU A 67 -12.11 11.24 -5.47
CA GLU A 67 -13.16 11.34 -6.49
C GLU A 67 -12.87 10.46 -7.72
N SER A 68 -11.65 9.93 -7.82
CA SER A 68 -11.23 9.10 -8.94
C SER A 68 -12.08 7.83 -9.05
N VAL A 69 -12.57 7.56 -10.26
CA VAL A 69 -13.38 6.37 -10.54
C VAL A 69 -12.56 5.09 -10.28
N PRO A 70 -13.01 4.18 -9.40
CA PRO A 70 -12.30 2.94 -9.12
C PRO A 70 -12.17 2.03 -10.36
N ALA A 71 -10.95 1.56 -10.65
CA ALA A 71 -10.64 0.62 -11.72
C ALA A 71 -9.70 -0.52 -11.25
N PRO A 72 -10.14 -1.40 -10.33
CA PRO A 72 -9.30 -2.46 -9.77
C PRO A 72 -8.96 -3.54 -10.80
N GLU A 73 -7.66 -3.80 -10.99
CA GLU A 73 -7.16 -4.76 -11.98
C GLU A 73 -7.03 -6.19 -11.43
N ASP A 74 -6.89 -6.35 -10.12
CA ASP A 74 -6.74 -7.66 -9.47
C ASP A 74 -7.89 -8.00 -8.51
N ASP A 75 -7.99 -9.29 -8.17
CA ASP A 75 -9.03 -9.83 -7.29
C ASP A 75 -9.00 -9.24 -5.88
N TYR A 76 -7.81 -8.92 -5.36
CA TYR A 76 -7.67 -8.35 -4.03
C TYR A 76 -8.24 -6.94 -4.01
N ALA A 77 -7.86 -6.11 -4.98
CA ALA A 77 -8.40 -4.77 -5.16
C ALA A 77 -9.92 -4.78 -5.39
N ARG A 78 -10.44 -5.72 -6.18
CA ARG A 78 -11.89 -5.93 -6.35
C ARG A 78 -12.59 -6.25 -5.03
N SER A 79 -12.05 -7.20 -4.26
CA SER A 79 -12.61 -7.56 -2.95
C SER A 79 -12.60 -6.37 -1.96
N LYS A 80 -11.57 -5.53 -2.00
CA LYS A 80 -11.51 -4.31 -1.18
C LYS A 80 -12.57 -3.29 -1.60
N LEU A 81 -12.75 -3.05 -2.90
CA LEU A 81 -13.77 -2.15 -3.42
C LEU A 81 -15.20 -2.62 -3.08
N GLU A 82 -15.46 -3.92 -3.18
CA GLU A 82 -16.76 -4.48 -2.80
C GLU A 82 -17.04 -4.32 -1.31
N ALA A 83 -16.04 -4.53 -0.46
CA ALA A 83 -16.14 -4.26 0.97
C ALA A 83 -16.41 -2.78 1.27
N GLU A 84 -15.71 -1.84 0.59
CA GLU A 84 -15.97 -0.40 0.72
C GLU A 84 -17.43 -0.06 0.40
N ARG A 85 -17.93 -0.51 -0.76
CA ARG A 85 -19.31 -0.26 -1.20
C ARG A 85 -20.33 -0.86 -0.22
N GLY A 86 -20.08 -2.09 0.23
CA GLY A 86 -20.94 -2.75 1.20
C GLY A 86 -20.97 -2.02 2.55
N LEU A 87 -19.83 -1.50 3.03
CA LEU A 87 -19.75 -0.70 4.24
C LEU A 87 -20.50 0.62 4.10
N MET A 88 -20.31 1.33 3.00
CA MET A 88 -21.01 2.59 2.72
C MET A 88 -22.53 2.39 2.75
N VAL A 89 -23.04 1.33 2.11
CA VAL A 89 -24.48 1.01 2.13
C VAL A 89 -24.95 0.57 3.51
N LEU A 90 -24.20 -0.32 4.17
CA LEU A 90 -24.57 -0.87 5.48
C LEU A 90 -24.67 0.21 6.57
N LEU A 91 -23.83 1.25 6.48
CA LEU A 91 -23.65 2.25 7.54
C LEU A 91 -24.28 3.61 7.24
N ALA A 92 -24.75 3.86 6.00
CA ALA A 92 -25.29 5.14 5.55
C ALA A 92 -26.32 5.77 6.50
N ASP A 93 -27.28 4.97 6.97
CA ASP A 93 -28.40 5.44 7.81
C ASP A 93 -28.22 5.06 9.29
N THR A 94 -26.99 4.89 9.74
CA THR A 94 -26.67 4.46 11.11
C THR A 94 -25.95 5.55 11.89
N ALA A 95 -26.00 5.46 13.22
CA ALA A 95 -25.24 6.37 14.08
C ALA A 95 -23.73 6.02 14.17
N MET A 96 -23.28 4.94 13.52
CA MET A 96 -21.88 4.54 13.50
C MET A 96 -21.18 5.20 12.30
N ALA A 97 -20.25 6.10 12.57
CA ALA A 97 -19.43 6.71 11.52
C ALA A 97 -18.50 5.66 10.89
N PHE A 98 -18.22 5.80 9.60
CA PHE A 98 -17.18 5.01 8.92
C PHE A 98 -16.02 5.88 8.44
N VAL A 99 -14.84 5.31 8.27
CA VAL A 99 -13.71 5.97 7.59
C VAL A 99 -13.05 4.94 6.69
N ILE A 100 -12.81 5.27 5.42
CA ILE A 100 -12.10 4.40 4.48
C ILE A 100 -10.75 5.02 4.18
N ILE A 101 -9.66 4.26 4.34
CA ILE A 101 -8.31 4.71 4.05
C ILE A 101 -7.75 3.84 2.93
N ARG A 102 -7.34 4.46 1.82
CA ARG A 102 -6.67 3.80 0.68
C ARG A 102 -5.18 4.13 0.69
N PRO A 103 -4.36 3.41 1.47
CA PRO A 103 -2.92 3.65 1.46
C PRO A 103 -2.28 3.14 0.16
N PRO A 104 -1.18 3.78 -0.29
CA PRO A 104 -0.30 3.26 -1.33
C PRO A 104 0.64 2.21 -0.73
N LEU A 105 1.83 2.04 -1.32
CA LEU A 105 2.83 1.12 -0.78
C LEU A 105 3.24 1.57 0.64
N VAL A 106 2.83 0.80 1.63
CA VAL A 106 3.27 0.96 3.02
C VAL A 106 4.65 0.34 3.17
N TYR A 107 5.61 1.10 3.69
CA TYR A 107 6.97 0.63 3.90
C TYR A 107 7.42 0.77 5.35
N ALA A 108 8.17 -0.22 5.81
CA ALA A 108 8.77 -0.29 7.13
C ALA A 108 9.90 -1.32 7.12
N ALA A 109 10.85 -1.21 8.06
CA ALA A 109 11.94 -2.18 8.22
C ALA A 109 11.47 -3.64 8.30
N HIS A 110 10.36 -3.86 9.02
CA HIS A 110 9.78 -5.17 9.29
C HIS A 110 8.56 -5.47 8.40
N ALA A 111 8.31 -4.66 7.36
CA ALA A 111 7.17 -4.87 6.47
C ALA A 111 7.26 -6.27 5.84
N PRO A 112 6.17 -7.06 5.86
CA PRO A 112 6.21 -8.41 5.29
C PRO A 112 6.34 -8.40 3.76
N ARG A 113 6.70 -9.56 3.20
CA ARG A 113 6.72 -9.87 1.76
C ARG A 113 7.81 -9.16 0.92
N ASN A 114 7.43 -8.15 0.12
CA ASN A 114 8.23 -7.69 -1.01
C ASN A 114 9.29 -6.67 -0.62
N PHE A 115 9.04 -5.86 0.41
CA PHE A 115 9.99 -4.84 0.86
C PHE A 115 11.31 -5.45 1.41
N PRO A 116 11.29 -6.55 2.20
CA PRO A 116 12.54 -7.25 2.58
C PRO A 116 13.32 -7.80 1.39
N ARG A 117 12.64 -8.22 0.30
CA ARG A 117 13.33 -8.66 -0.93
C ARG A 117 14.05 -7.50 -1.59
N LEU A 118 13.44 -6.32 -1.62
CA LEU A 118 14.08 -5.10 -2.09
C LEU A 118 15.29 -4.75 -1.21
N LEU A 119 15.12 -4.72 0.12
CA LEU A 119 16.22 -4.44 1.06
C LEU A 119 17.40 -5.40 0.87
N ARG A 120 17.15 -6.71 0.72
CA ARG A 120 18.20 -7.70 0.42
C ARG A 120 18.91 -7.44 -0.89
N TRP A 121 18.17 -7.10 -1.94
CA TRP A 121 18.76 -6.86 -3.25
C TRP A 121 19.59 -5.58 -3.28
N VAL A 122 19.16 -4.57 -2.53
CA VAL A 122 19.94 -3.34 -2.30
C VAL A 122 21.19 -3.67 -1.47
N ALA A 123 21.05 -4.43 -0.38
CA ALA A 123 22.15 -4.80 0.50
C ALA A 123 23.20 -5.72 -0.18
N SER A 124 22.81 -6.49 -1.19
CA SER A 124 23.76 -7.34 -1.92
C SER A 124 24.73 -6.56 -2.80
N GLY A 125 24.46 -5.28 -3.06
CA GLY A 125 25.30 -4.43 -3.91
C GLY A 125 25.36 -4.86 -5.37
N VAL A 126 24.46 -5.74 -5.80
CA VAL A 126 24.35 -6.17 -7.20
C VAL A 126 23.84 -5.00 -8.04
N PRO A 127 24.45 -4.72 -9.22
CA PRO A 127 23.96 -3.67 -10.10
C PRO A 127 22.49 -3.90 -10.52
N MET A 128 21.65 -2.89 -10.29
CA MET A 128 20.22 -2.91 -10.61
C MET A 128 19.94 -2.14 -11.89
N PRO A 129 19.08 -2.64 -12.79
CA PRO A 129 18.83 -2.04 -14.10
C PRO A 129 17.96 -0.79 -14.06
N PHE A 130 17.86 -0.09 -12.93
CA PHE A 130 16.92 1.01 -12.75
C PHE A 130 17.48 2.39 -13.11
N GLY A 131 18.74 2.52 -13.55
CA GLY A 131 19.41 3.82 -13.68
C GLY A 131 18.78 4.84 -14.64
N LEU A 132 17.88 4.42 -15.54
CA LEU A 132 17.09 5.33 -16.41
C LEU A 132 15.58 5.32 -16.08
N ILE A 133 15.18 4.70 -14.96
CA ILE A 133 13.79 4.73 -14.50
C ILE A 133 13.51 6.04 -13.78
N ASP A 134 12.57 6.81 -14.33
CA ASP A 134 12.07 8.07 -13.80
C ASP A 134 10.55 8.03 -13.60
N ASN A 135 10.07 6.96 -12.96
CA ASN A 135 8.67 6.86 -12.56
C ASN A 135 8.39 7.66 -11.29
N LYS A 136 7.12 7.84 -10.95
CA LYS A 136 6.71 8.50 -9.71
C LYS A 136 5.83 7.58 -8.88
N ARG A 137 6.22 7.32 -7.63
CA ARG A 137 5.47 6.47 -6.72
C ARG A 137 5.23 7.19 -5.41
N SER A 138 3.96 7.34 -5.05
CA SER A 138 3.60 7.72 -3.69
C SER A 138 3.78 6.51 -2.78
N MET A 139 4.32 6.76 -1.59
CA MET A 139 4.53 5.77 -0.55
C MET A 139 4.08 6.35 0.79
N ILE A 140 3.85 5.49 1.77
CA ILE A 140 3.57 5.94 3.14
C ILE A 140 4.37 5.11 4.14
N ALA A 141 5.08 5.77 5.04
CA ALA A 141 5.74 5.09 6.15
C ALA A 141 4.69 4.44 7.06
N LEU A 142 4.97 3.26 7.61
CA LEU A 142 4.05 2.60 8.55
C LEU A 142 3.68 3.51 9.72
N GLU A 143 4.66 4.22 10.27
CA GLU A 143 4.46 5.18 11.36
C GLU A 143 3.53 6.32 10.96
N ASN A 144 3.68 6.86 9.75
CA ASN A 144 2.81 7.92 9.24
C ASN A 144 1.38 7.41 9.01
N LEU A 145 1.22 6.19 8.51
CA LEU A 145 -0.10 5.58 8.36
C LEU A 145 -0.77 5.34 9.73
N VAL A 146 -0.02 4.85 10.72
CA VAL A 146 -0.53 4.63 12.09
C VAL A 146 -0.93 5.96 12.73
N ASP A 147 -0.14 7.01 12.55
CA ASP A 147 -0.46 8.37 13.00
C ASP A 147 -1.74 8.89 12.35
N PHE A 148 -1.90 8.73 11.03
CA PHE A 148 -3.11 9.11 10.34
C PHE A 148 -4.35 8.34 10.83
N ILE A 149 -4.21 7.03 11.03
CA ILE A 149 -5.28 6.22 11.63
C ILE A 149 -5.64 6.79 13.00
N ALA A 150 -4.65 7.07 13.85
CA ALA A 150 -4.87 7.66 15.19
C ALA A 150 -5.59 9.02 15.12
N LEU A 151 -5.28 9.84 14.12
CA LEU A 151 -6.04 11.08 13.87
C LEU A 151 -7.50 10.78 13.51
N CYS A 152 -7.76 9.86 12.58
CA CYS A 152 -9.13 9.48 12.19
C CYS A 152 -9.96 8.88 13.35
N ILE A 153 -9.30 8.26 14.34
CA ILE A 153 -9.95 7.77 15.56
C ILE A 153 -10.64 8.92 16.31
N ALA A 154 -9.98 10.08 16.41
CA ALA A 154 -10.44 11.18 17.25
C ALA A 154 -11.11 12.32 16.47
N HIS A 155 -10.71 12.58 15.22
CA HIS A 155 -11.11 13.76 14.48
C HIS A 155 -12.61 13.69 14.05
N PRO A 156 -13.45 14.70 14.37
CA PRO A 156 -14.85 14.71 13.98
C PRO A 156 -15.04 14.73 12.46
N ALA A 157 -14.27 15.56 11.75
CA ALA A 157 -14.38 15.72 10.29
C ALA A 157 -13.87 14.50 9.48
N ALA A 158 -13.29 13.50 10.14
CA ALA A 158 -12.95 12.24 9.46
C ALA A 158 -14.17 11.32 9.29
N ALA A 159 -15.30 11.61 9.96
CA ALA A 159 -16.47 10.77 9.91
C ALA A 159 -17.09 10.72 8.51
N ASN A 160 -17.37 9.50 8.03
CA ASN A 160 -17.98 9.18 6.75
C ASN A 160 -17.15 9.60 5.53
N GLU A 161 -15.83 9.70 5.72
CA GLU A 161 -14.90 10.12 4.69
C GLU A 161 -14.07 8.95 4.14
N LEU A 162 -13.66 9.12 2.89
CA LEU A 162 -12.61 8.34 2.25
C LEU A 162 -11.35 9.20 2.16
N PHE A 163 -10.18 8.61 2.39
CA PHE A 163 -8.88 9.28 2.26
C PHE A 163 -7.89 8.45 1.46
N LEU A 164 -7.21 9.10 0.52
CA LEU A 164 -5.92 8.65 0.01
C LEU A 164 -4.82 9.36 0.81
N VAL A 165 -3.80 8.61 1.22
CA VAL A 165 -2.75 9.13 2.11
C VAL A 165 -1.36 8.78 1.61
N SER A 166 -0.40 9.67 1.78
CA SER A 166 1.00 9.44 1.43
C SER A 166 1.93 10.27 2.32
N ASP A 167 3.23 10.06 2.20
CA ASP A 167 4.25 10.91 2.85
C ASP A 167 4.39 12.31 2.20
N GLY A 168 3.54 12.65 1.23
CA GLY A 168 3.55 13.95 0.54
C GLY A 168 4.68 14.12 -0.48
N VAL A 169 5.50 13.09 -0.71
CA VAL A 169 6.59 13.10 -1.70
C VAL A 169 6.49 11.85 -2.58
N ASP A 170 6.60 12.06 -3.88
CA ASP A 170 6.72 10.98 -4.85
C ASP A 170 8.18 10.68 -5.15
N MET A 171 8.53 9.40 -5.18
CA MET A 171 9.88 8.95 -5.46
C MET A 171 9.92 8.00 -6.65
N SER A 172 10.97 8.10 -7.45
CA SER A 172 11.27 7.10 -8.47
C SER A 172 11.88 5.86 -7.85
N THR A 173 11.77 4.74 -8.55
CA THR A 173 12.40 3.48 -8.12
C THR A 173 13.90 3.62 -7.95
N SER A 174 14.55 4.43 -8.78
CA SER A 174 15.97 4.79 -8.68
C SER A 174 16.27 5.54 -7.39
N GLN A 175 15.43 6.52 -7.02
CA GLN A 175 15.57 7.30 -5.79
C GLN A 175 15.35 6.42 -4.55
N ILE A 176 14.29 5.60 -4.54
CA ILE A 176 14.00 4.66 -3.45
C ILE A 176 15.21 3.73 -3.22
N VAL A 177 15.72 3.11 -4.29
CA VAL A 177 16.89 2.22 -4.20
C VAL A 177 18.13 2.95 -3.70
N SER A 178 18.35 4.20 -4.14
CA SER A 178 19.51 5.00 -3.73
C SER A 178 19.46 5.43 -2.27
N GLU A 179 18.30 5.89 -1.79
CA GLU A 179 18.08 6.24 -0.39
C GLU A 179 18.22 5.03 0.52
N LEU A 180 17.64 3.88 0.13
CA LEU A 180 17.80 2.63 0.86
C LEU A 180 19.26 2.16 0.91
N ALA A 181 20.00 2.24 -0.19
CA ALA A 181 21.41 1.84 -0.21
C ALA A 181 22.23 2.73 0.73
N THR A 182 21.97 4.05 0.69
CA THR A 182 22.63 5.03 1.55
C THR A 182 22.32 4.79 3.02
N SER A 183 21.05 4.52 3.36
CA SER A 183 20.65 4.24 4.75
C SER A 183 21.21 2.93 5.30
N MET A 184 21.51 1.97 4.43
CA MET A 184 22.21 0.72 4.78
C MET A 184 23.74 0.87 4.81
N GLY A 185 24.29 2.08 4.64
CA GLY A 185 25.74 2.33 4.63
C GLY A 185 26.45 1.89 3.36
N GLY A 186 25.70 1.58 2.30
CA GLY A 186 26.21 1.16 0.99
C GLY A 186 26.08 2.25 -0.07
N ARG A 187 26.23 1.84 -1.34
CA ARG A 187 25.98 2.68 -2.51
C ARG A 187 25.13 1.90 -3.51
N ALA A 188 24.08 2.54 -4.03
CA ALA A 188 23.30 1.94 -5.09
C ALA A 188 24.13 1.87 -6.38
N ARG A 189 24.19 0.70 -6.99
CA ARG A 189 24.78 0.51 -8.31
C ARG A 189 23.65 0.45 -9.33
N LEU A 190 23.37 1.57 -9.98
CA LEU A 190 22.29 1.67 -10.95
C LEU A 190 22.86 1.63 -12.37
N LEU A 191 22.47 0.63 -13.16
CA LEU A 191 22.82 0.52 -14.57
C LEU A 191 21.81 1.30 -15.41
N PRO A 192 22.27 2.12 -16.37
CA PRO A 192 21.38 2.92 -17.21
C PRO A 192 20.74 2.05 -18.31
N VAL A 193 19.74 1.25 -17.95
CA VAL A 193 19.02 0.37 -18.89
C VAL A 193 17.75 1.07 -19.37
N PRO A 194 17.52 1.22 -20.69
CA PRO A 194 16.29 1.82 -21.21
C PRO A 194 15.04 1.02 -20.82
N ASP A 195 13.92 1.74 -20.64
CA ASP A 195 12.65 1.14 -20.18
C ASP A 195 12.13 0.03 -21.10
N TRP A 196 12.21 0.22 -22.42
CA TRP A 196 11.76 -0.77 -23.39
C TRP A 196 12.54 -2.10 -23.28
N LEU A 197 13.83 -2.04 -22.95
CA LEU A 197 14.68 -3.22 -22.82
C LEU A 197 14.34 -3.98 -21.53
N MET A 198 14.06 -3.26 -20.44
CA MET A 198 13.54 -3.87 -19.21
C MET A 198 12.17 -4.50 -19.41
N ARG A 199 11.24 -3.82 -20.10
CA ARG A 199 9.93 -4.38 -20.45
C ARG A 199 10.06 -5.67 -21.21
N TRP A 200 10.94 -5.69 -22.22
CA TRP A 200 11.16 -6.86 -23.05
C TRP A 200 11.78 -8.01 -22.25
N GLY A 201 12.84 -7.74 -21.48
CA GLY A 201 13.45 -8.75 -20.61
C GLY A 201 12.48 -9.32 -19.56
N ALA A 202 11.66 -8.47 -18.95
CA ALA A 202 10.63 -8.90 -18.01
C ALA A 202 9.56 -9.78 -18.68
N ARG A 203 9.22 -9.52 -19.95
CA ARG A 203 8.31 -10.38 -20.73
C ARG A 203 8.91 -11.75 -21.01
N MET A 204 10.18 -11.80 -21.41
CA MET A 204 10.86 -13.07 -21.73
C MET A 204 11.00 -13.99 -20.52
N VAL A 205 11.15 -13.42 -19.31
CA VAL A 205 11.33 -14.19 -18.06
C VAL A 205 10.00 -14.36 -17.29
N GLY A 206 8.86 -13.92 -17.84
CA GLY A 206 7.55 -14.05 -17.19
C GLY A 206 7.38 -13.19 -15.92
N LYS A 207 8.12 -12.08 -15.80
CA LYS A 207 8.12 -11.16 -14.65
C LYS A 207 7.46 -9.82 -14.95
N GLN A 208 6.50 -9.78 -15.86
CA GLN A 208 5.82 -8.54 -16.28
C GLN A 208 5.16 -7.80 -15.11
N SER A 209 4.49 -8.53 -14.21
CA SER A 209 3.82 -7.95 -13.03
C SER A 209 4.80 -7.31 -12.04
N MET A 210 5.98 -7.89 -11.86
CA MET A 210 7.03 -7.30 -11.03
C MET A 210 7.57 -6.02 -11.66
N TYR A 211 7.79 -6.04 -12.98
CA TYR A 211 8.21 -4.86 -13.72
C TYR A 211 7.16 -3.74 -13.63
N SER A 212 5.87 -4.00 -13.86
CA SER A 212 4.84 -2.96 -13.74
C SER A 212 4.76 -2.41 -12.32
N THR A 213 4.82 -3.28 -11.31
CA THR A 213 4.82 -2.87 -9.90
C THR A 213 6.00 -1.99 -9.53
N LEU A 214 7.17 -2.16 -10.15
CA LEU A 214 8.36 -1.37 -9.84
C LEU A 214 8.50 -0.14 -10.74
N CYS A 215 8.23 -0.26 -12.03
CA CYS A 215 8.58 0.76 -13.02
C CYS A 215 7.39 1.61 -13.46
N ALA A 216 6.15 1.24 -13.15
CA ALA A 216 5.01 2.12 -13.41
C ALA A 216 4.91 3.22 -12.35
N SER A 217 4.36 4.37 -12.76
CA SER A 217 3.98 5.44 -11.85
C SER A 217 2.67 5.09 -11.15
N LEU A 218 2.55 5.42 -9.88
CA LEU A 218 1.33 5.31 -9.09
C LEU A 218 1.35 6.44 -8.06
N VAL A 219 0.68 7.52 -8.41
CA VAL A 219 0.69 8.78 -7.64
C VAL A 219 -0.69 9.01 -7.04
N VAL A 220 -0.73 9.45 -5.79
CA VAL A 220 -1.97 9.86 -5.12
C VAL A 220 -1.88 11.32 -4.70
N ASP A 221 -2.98 12.04 -4.89
CA ASP A 221 -3.21 13.32 -4.24
C ASP A 221 -3.72 13.04 -2.82
N SER A 222 -2.91 13.39 -1.82
CA SER A 222 -3.23 13.26 -0.40
C SER A 222 -3.60 14.60 0.25
N SER A 223 -3.86 15.64 -0.55
CA SER A 223 -4.18 16.99 -0.06
C SER A 223 -5.43 17.03 0.80
N LYS A 224 -6.41 16.14 0.59
CA LYS A 224 -7.62 16.06 1.42
C LYS A 224 -7.32 15.82 2.90
N ALA A 225 -6.35 14.95 3.21
CA ALA A 225 -5.95 14.70 4.60
C ALA A 225 -5.43 15.98 5.27
N GLN A 226 -4.72 16.83 4.52
CA GLN A 226 -4.23 18.11 5.00
C GLN A 226 -5.35 19.15 5.08
N THR A 227 -6.16 19.32 4.04
CA THR A 227 -7.17 20.39 3.98
C THR A 227 -8.33 20.15 4.94
N LEU A 228 -8.75 18.89 5.11
CA LEU A 228 -9.90 18.54 5.95
C LEU A 228 -9.51 18.25 7.41
N LEU A 229 -8.36 17.63 7.65
CA LEU A 229 -7.96 17.17 8.98
C LEU A 229 -6.71 17.89 9.54
N ASN A 230 -6.13 18.81 8.77
CA ASN A 230 -4.85 19.46 9.08
C ASN A 230 -3.73 18.44 9.37
N TRP A 231 -3.77 17.28 8.70
CA TRP A 231 -2.78 16.25 8.88
C TRP A 231 -1.53 16.53 8.05
N THR A 232 -0.38 16.33 8.68
CA THR A 232 0.93 16.30 8.01
C THR A 232 1.70 15.08 8.50
N PRO A 233 2.38 14.32 7.63
CA PRO A 233 3.14 13.15 8.04
C PRO A 233 4.17 13.50 9.13
N PRO A 234 4.19 12.80 10.28
CA PRO A 234 5.14 13.12 11.36
C PRO A 234 6.59 12.77 11.01
N LEU A 235 6.82 11.83 10.10
CA LEU A 235 8.13 11.52 9.54
C LEU A 235 8.19 11.94 8.09
N THR A 236 9.31 12.54 7.68
CA THR A 236 9.60 12.69 6.25
C THR A 236 9.91 11.33 5.62
N ALA A 237 9.68 11.20 4.31
CA ALA A 237 9.99 9.97 3.58
C ALA A 237 11.47 9.55 3.76
N ARG A 238 12.39 10.53 3.78
CA ARG A 238 13.82 10.28 3.98
C ARG A 238 14.13 9.73 5.37
N GLU A 239 13.55 10.30 6.42
CA GLU A 239 13.71 9.80 7.80
C GLU A 239 13.17 8.39 7.96
N ALA A 240 11.99 8.12 7.39
CA ALA A 240 11.37 6.80 7.44
C ALA A 240 12.18 5.74 6.66
N LEU A 241 12.72 6.09 5.48
CA LEU A 241 13.63 5.23 4.72
C LEU A 241 14.95 5.00 5.44
N LEU A 242 15.48 6.03 6.12
CA LEU A 242 16.70 5.93 6.91
C LEU A 242 16.50 4.97 8.09
N LYS A 243 15.42 5.14 8.84
CA LYS A 243 15.03 4.24 9.94
C LYS A 243 14.84 2.81 9.44
N SER A 244 14.19 2.65 8.28
CA SER A 244 13.94 1.35 7.66
C SER A 244 15.23 0.62 7.27
N GLY A 245 16.18 1.32 6.65
CA GLY A 245 17.48 0.74 6.28
C GLY A 245 18.37 0.44 7.48
N GLN A 246 18.39 1.32 8.49
CA GLN A 246 19.19 1.09 9.71
C GLN A 246 18.70 -0.09 10.55
N ALA A 247 17.39 -0.32 10.57
CA ALA A 247 16.78 -1.45 11.27
C ALA A 247 16.91 -2.76 10.48
N PHE A 248 17.28 -2.73 9.20
CA PHE A 248 17.50 -3.93 8.42
C PHE A 248 18.68 -4.75 8.97
N ARG A 249 18.42 -6.02 9.25
CA ARG A 249 19.42 -7.01 9.65
C ARG A 249 19.29 -8.21 8.70
N PRO A 250 20.33 -8.56 7.92
CA PRO A 250 20.25 -9.67 6.97
C PRO A 250 19.85 -11.02 7.58
N ARG A 251 20.13 -11.21 8.89
CA ARG A 251 19.88 -12.45 9.64
C ARG A 251 18.45 -12.60 10.16
N ASP A 252 17.66 -11.52 10.21
CA ASP A 252 16.35 -11.50 10.89
C ASP A 252 15.19 -11.92 9.97
N TRP A 253 15.47 -12.23 8.69
CA TRP A 253 14.43 -12.62 7.73
C TRP A 253 14.73 -14.01 7.17
N PRO A 254 13.75 -14.94 7.15
CA PRO A 254 13.95 -16.27 6.58
C PRO A 254 14.32 -16.16 5.10
N THR A 255 15.29 -16.96 4.65
CA THR A 255 15.63 -17.14 3.23
C THR A 255 14.33 -17.34 2.44
N PRO A 256 14.15 -16.72 1.25
CA PRO A 256 12.91 -16.90 0.52
C PRO A 256 12.66 -18.40 0.34
N LEU A 257 11.47 -18.87 0.70
CA LEU A 257 11.04 -20.21 0.32
C LEU A 257 11.17 -20.31 -1.21
N PRO A 258 11.72 -21.41 -1.75
CA PRO A 258 11.75 -21.63 -3.19
C PRO A 258 10.32 -21.49 -3.74
N GLN A 259 10.22 -20.83 -4.89
CA GLN A 259 8.97 -20.72 -5.65
C GLN A 259 8.52 -22.09 -6.17
#